data_AF-A0A1A8IC21-F1
#
_entry.id   AF-A0A1A8IC21-F1
#
_cell.length_a   1.000
_cell.length_b   1.000
_cell.length_c   1.000
_cell.angle_alpha   90.00
_cell.angle_beta   90.00
_cell.angle_gamma   90.00
#
_symmetry.space_group_name_H-M   'P 1'
#
loop_
_entity.id
_entity.type
_entity.pdbx_description
1 polymer ?
#
loop_
_entity_poly.entity_id
_entity_poly.type
_entity_poly.pdbx_seq_one_letter_code
_entity_poly.pdbx_strand_id
1 'polypeptide(L)'
;YHSSPTPCCFPDGNCCPSQQAEVLMPGCSDHLLPSSSPQDTLQWLLRHRFSPFSRLFSSFSGADLLRMSREDLIQICGPADGIRLFNTMKGRSIRPRLTIYVCQQQSRSQATKPGGGDVYHALYLEERTLTDLSEKVAMLFNITPQQITHIYRQKSTGIHILVSDQMVQNFREETSFIISSVRDENTEGFNIVLK
;
A
#
# COMPACT_ATOMS: atom_id res chain seq x y z
N TYR A 1 47.53 -47.53 18.40
CA TYR A 1 46.05 -47.59 18.36
C TYR A 1 45.55 -46.22 17.91
N HIS A 2 45.50 -46.00 16.58
CA HIS A 2 44.29 -45.85 15.73
C HIS A 2 43.78 -44.40 15.72
N SER A 3 43.32 -43.77 14.64
CA SER A 3 43.30 -43.93 13.18
C SER A 3 42.62 -42.65 12.63
N SER A 4 42.77 -42.40 11.33
CA SER A 4 42.26 -41.32 10.46
C SER A 4 40.78 -40.88 10.64
N PRO A 5 40.38 -39.71 10.08
CA PRO A 5 39.02 -39.17 10.15
C PRO A 5 38.08 -39.83 9.12
N THR A 6 36.79 -39.94 9.44
CA THR A 6 35.77 -40.44 8.50
C THR A 6 34.54 -39.52 8.47
N PRO A 7 33.93 -39.29 7.29
CA PRO A 7 32.94 -38.25 7.06
C PRO A 7 31.50 -38.80 6.84
N CYS A 8 30.56 -37.86 6.65
CA CYS A 8 29.26 -38.01 5.98
C CYS A 8 28.19 -38.91 6.62
N CYS A 9 27.07 -38.29 7.02
CA CYS A 9 25.73 -38.76 6.62
C CYS A 9 24.70 -37.65 6.84
N PHE A 10 24.31 -36.98 5.76
CA PHE A 10 22.93 -36.48 5.61
C PHE A 10 22.05 -37.69 5.26
N PRO A 11 20.81 -37.73 5.75
CA PRO A 11 19.73 -37.56 4.78
C PRO A 11 18.63 -36.60 5.26
N ASP A 12 17.93 -36.08 4.26
CA ASP A 12 16.81 -35.16 4.30
C ASP A 12 15.79 -35.41 5.41
N GLY A 13 15.47 -34.32 6.12
CA GLY A 13 14.43 -34.27 7.14
C GLY A 13 13.75 -32.91 7.11
N ASN A 14 13.04 -32.67 6.01
CA ASN A 14 12.02 -31.67 5.78
C ASN A 14 11.49 -30.97 7.07
N CYS A 15 11.90 -29.73 7.31
CA CYS A 15 11.17 -28.81 8.20
C CYS A 15 10.97 -27.50 7.45
N CYS A 16 9.83 -27.41 6.76
CA CYS A 16 9.35 -26.16 6.20
C CYS A 16 9.19 -25.12 7.32
N PRO A 17 9.48 -23.84 7.02
CA PRO A 17 9.42 -22.77 8.00
C PRO A 17 7.96 -22.57 8.40
N SER A 18 7.70 -22.43 9.70
CA SER A 18 6.44 -21.88 10.17
C SER A 18 6.37 -20.44 9.68
N GLN A 19 5.79 -20.24 8.50
CA GLN A 19 5.20 -18.98 8.08
C GLN A 19 4.16 -18.63 9.14
N GLN A 20 4.57 -17.87 10.16
CA GLN A 20 3.61 -17.08 10.92
C GLN A 20 2.97 -16.16 9.90
N ALA A 21 1.75 -16.53 9.52
CA ALA A 21 0.84 -15.69 8.78
C ALA A 21 0.85 -14.31 9.44
N GLU A 22 1.40 -13.32 8.75
CA GLU A 22 1.11 -11.93 9.03
C GLU A 22 -0.39 -11.78 8.84
N VAL A 23 -1.12 -11.85 9.95
CA VAL A 23 -2.52 -11.45 10.01
C VAL A 23 -2.51 -9.94 9.81
N LEU A 24 -2.43 -9.50 8.55
CA LEU A 24 -2.75 -8.14 8.15
C LEU A 24 -4.25 -7.99 8.41
N MET A 25 -4.58 -7.60 9.65
CA MET A 25 -5.93 -7.24 10.03
C MET A 25 -6.38 -6.07 9.16
N PRO A 26 -7.49 -6.20 8.41
CA PRO A 26 -7.94 -5.15 7.52
C PRO A 26 -8.50 -4.00 8.35
N GLY A 27 -7.91 -2.81 8.20
CA GLY A 27 -8.48 -1.54 8.69
C GLY A 27 -7.59 -0.69 9.60
N CYS A 28 -6.42 -1.15 10.01
CA CYS A 28 -5.49 -0.29 10.76
C CYS A 28 -4.52 0.40 9.81
N SER A 29 -4.54 1.74 9.78
CA SER A 29 -3.51 2.53 9.14
C SER A 29 -2.12 2.11 9.65
N ASP A 30 -1.14 1.99 8.76
CA ASP A 30 0.24 1.66 9.14
C ASP A 30 0.87 2.80 9.99
N HIS A 31 0.30 3.99 9.88
CA HIS A 31 0.68 5.18 10.62
C HIS A 31 0.02 5.26 12.00
N LEU A 32 0.79 5.66 13.00
CA LEU A 32 0.27 5.99 14.32
C LEU A 32 -0.51 7.31 14.24
N LEU A 33 -1.75 7.31 14.72
CA LEU A 33 -2.60 8.50 14.71
C LEU A 33 -2.51 9.25 16.05
N PRO A 34 -2.58 10.59 16.06
CA PRO A 34 -2.65 11.34 17.32
C PRO A 34 -3.84 10.94 18.21
N SER A 35 -4.94 10.48 17.63
CA SER A 35 -6.14 10.04 18.33
C SER A 35 -6.08 8.61 18.85
N SER A 36 -4.99 7.86 18.62
CA SER A 36 -4.84 6.47 19.09
C SER A 36 -4.87 6.40 20.62
N SER A 37 -5.69 5.48 21.16
CA SER A 37 -5.72 5.19 22.59
C SER A 37 -4.40 4.54 23.04
N PRO A 38 -4.07 4.52 24.34
CA PRO A 38 -2.89 3.81 24.83
C PRO A 38 -2.85 2.33 24.41
N GLN A 39 -4.01 1.66 24.39
CA GLN A 39 -4.12 0.28 23.93
C GLN A 39 -3.79 0.15 22.45
N ASP A 40 -4.28 1.07 21.61
CA ASP A 40 -3.99 1.06 20.17
C ASP A 40 -2.52 1.39 19.89
N THR A 41 -1.93 2.33 20.63
CA THR A 41 -0.50 2.68 20.55
C THR A 41 0.37 1.47 20.90
N LEU A 42 0.00 0.71 21.93
CA LEU A 42 0.68 -0.52 22.30
C LEU A 42 0.61 -1.57 21.19
N GLN A 43 -0.57 -1.79 20.61
CA GLN A 43 -0.71 -2.71 19.48
C GLN A 43 0.12 -2.27 18.29
N TRP A 44 0.18 -0.96 18.02
CA TRP A 44 1.02 -0.41 16.97
C TRP A 44 2.52 -0.68 17.23
N LEU A 45 3.02 -0.46 18.45
CA LEU A 45 4.40 -0.80 18.82
C LEU A 45 4.71 -2.29 18.61
N LEU A 46 3.78 -3.18 18.96
CA LEU A 46 3.95 -4.62 18.78
C LEU A 46 4.05 -5.00 17.30
N ARG A 47 3.19 -4.45 16.44
CA ARG A 47 3.22 -4.68 14.98
C ARG A 47 4.53 -4.23 14.35
N HIS A 48 5.05 -3.08 14.81
CA HIS A 48 6.30 -2.50 14.33
C HIS A 48 7.56 -3.05 15.01
N ARG A 49 7.44 -4.19 15.72
CA ARG A 49 8.55 -4.91 16.39
C ARG A 49 9.26 -4.11 17.49
N PHE A 50 8.53 -3.24 18.17
CA PHE A 50 8.96 -2.48 19.35
C PHE A 50 8.43 -3.09 20.68
N SER A 51 8.21 -4.41 20.72
CA SER A 51 7.73 -5.12 21.91
C SER A 51 8.57 -4.92 23.19
N PRO A 52 9.91 -4.72 23.14
CA PRO A 52 10.69 -4.43 24.36
C PRO A 52 10.28 -3.13 25.06
N PHE A 53 9.69 -2.17 24.32
CA PHE A 53 9.29 -0.86 24.83
C PHE A 53 7.82 -0.78 25.22
N SER A 54 7.04 -1.84 25.02
CA SER A 54 5.60 -1.86 25.33
C SER A 54 5.30 -1.54 26.80
N ARG A 55 6.12 -2.02 27.76
CA ARG A 55 5.90 -1.64 29.17
C ARG A 55 6.16 -0.16 29.41
N LEU A 56 7.21 0.37 28.78
CA LEU A 56 7.66 1.75 28.95
C LEU A 56 6.60 2.74 28.43
N PHE A 57 5.96 2.44 27.31
CA PHE A 57 4.94 3.28 26.68
C PHE A 57 3.50 2.85 26.99
N SER A 58 3.27 2.07 28.05
CA SER A 58 1.97 1.46 28.35
C SER A 58 0.81 2.42 28.59
N SER A 59 1.11 3.64 29.05
CA SER A 59 0.13 4.71 29.28
C SER A 59 0.15 5.80 28.21
N PHE A 60 0.98 5.67 27.17
CA PHE A 60 1.14 6.72 26.16
C PHE A 60 0.04 6.61 25.11
N SER A 61 -0.74 7.68 24.96
CA SER A 61 -1.60 7.84 23.78
C SER A 61 -0.76 8.08 22.52
N GLY A 62 -1.38 7.98 21.34
CA GLY A 62 -0.71 8.27 20.08
C GLY A 62 -0.16 9.70 20.05
N ALA A 63 -0.91 10.66 20.57
CA ALA A 63 -0.44 12.05 20.68
C ALA A 63 0.74 12.21 21.65
N ASP A 64 0.80 11.46 22.75
CA ASP A 64 1.92 11.54 23.70
C ASP A 64 3.20 11.00 23.08
N LEU A 65 3.11 9.85 22.42
CA LEU A 65 4.25 9.26 21.74
C LEU A 65 4.72 10.17 20.60
N LEU A 66 3.80 10.68 19.76
CA LEU A 66 4.12 11.58 18.64
C LEU A 66 4.70 12.95 19.05
N ARG A 67 4.48 13.38 20.29
CA ARG A 67 5.07 14.62 20.85
C ARG A 67 6.52 14.47 21.28
N MET A 68 7.02 13.25 21.47
CA MET A 68 8.42 13.04 21.84
C MET A 68 9.37 13.49 20.74
N SER A 69 10.46 14.16 21.14
CA SER A 69 11.52 14.51 20.20
C SER A 69 12.32 13.27 19.81
N ARG A 70 13.08 13.40 18.71
CA ARG A 70 14.00 12.34 18.28
C ARG A 70 15.04 12.07 19.37
N GLU A 71 15.52 13.11 20.03
CA GLU A 71 16.52 13.06 21.09
C GLU A 71 15.98 12.33 22.31
N ASP A 72 14.73 12.60 22.74
CA ASP A 72 14.10 11.91 23.86
C ASP A 72 13.97 10.41 23.60
N LEU A 73 13.52 10.04 22.40
CA LEU A 73 13.40 8.62 22.01
C LEU A 73 14.76 7.92 21.97
N ILE A 74 15.82 8.61 21.52
CA ILE A 74 17.19 8.08 21.54
C ILE A 74 17.70 7.89 22.96
N GLN A 75 17.41 8.82 23.88
CA GLN A 75 17.79 8.70 25.28
C GLN A 75 17.07 7.54 25.97
N ILE A 76 15.80 7.32 25.65
CA ILE A 76 14.96 6.32 26.30
C ILE A 76 15.15 4.92 25.71
N CYS A 77 15.17 4.79 24.38
CA CYS A 77 15.24 3.51 23.69
C CYS A 77 16.67 3.12 23.27
N GLY A 78 17.63 4.06 23.34
CA GLY A 78 18.96 3.91 22.80
C GLY A 78 19.08 4.37 21.34
N PRO A 79 20.32 4.57 20.81
CA PRO A 79 20.53 5.19 19.51
C PRO A 79 19.86 4.46 18.35
N ALA A 80 19.98 3.13 18.27
CA ALA A 80 19.43 2.35 17.18
C ALA A 80 17.90 2.32 17.21
N ASP A 81 17.32 1.95 18.36
CA ASP A 81 15.87 1.79 18.50
C ASP A 81 15.13 3.12 18.54
N GLY A 82 15.69 4.16 19.17
CA GLY A 82 15.10 5.50 19.20
C GLY A 82 15.02 6.14 17.82
N ILE A 83 16.08 6.00 17.00
CA ILE A 83 16.06 6.46 15.60
C ILE A 83 15.03 5.68 14.79
N ARG A 84 15.00 4.35 14.95
CA ARG A 84 14.04 3.49 14.24
C ARG A 84 12.61 3.88 14.60
N LEU A 85 12.29 4.00 15.89
CA LEU A 85 10.97 4.35 16.39
C LEU A 85 10.52 5.74 15.92
N PHE A 86 11.39 6.75 16.01
CA PHE A 86 11.07 8.10 15.52
C PHE A 86 10.73 8.10 14.02
N ASN A 87 11.51 7.38 13.21
CA ASN A 87 11.28 7.29 11.77
C ASN A 87 9.99 6.53 11.43
N THR A 88 9.70 5.45 12.16
CA THR A 88 8.46 4.68 11.98
C THR A 88 7.24 5.54 12.35
N MET A 89 7.29 6.23 13.49
CA MET A 89 6.20 7.12 13.96
C MET A 89 5.93 8.28 13.01
N LYS A 90 6.99 8.88 12.46
CA LYS A 90 6.82 10.01 11.54
C LYS A 90 6.11 9.62 10.25
N GLY A 91 6.01 8.32 9.96
CA GLY A 91 5.37 7.79 8.77
C GLY A 91 6.02 8.42 7.55
N ARG A 92 6.96 7.74 6.91
CA ARG A 92 7.39 8.25 5.60
C ARG A 92 6.18 8.18 4.68
N SER A 93 5.44 9.29 4.57
CA SER A 93 4.59 9.53 3.41
C SER A 93 5.57 9.58 2.26
N ILE A 94 5.72 8.44 1.58
CA ILE A 94 6.47 8.38 0.34
C ILE A 94 5.74 9.39 -0.54
N ARG A 95 6.39 10.51 -0.85
CA ARG A 95 5.83 11.48 -1.78
C ARG A 95 5.42 10.68 -3.01
N PRO A 96 4.17 10.79 -3.49
CA PRO A 96 3.75 10.06 -4.66
C PRO A 96 4.72 10.33 -5.78
N ARG A 97 5.20 9.25 -6.40
CA ARG A 97 6.11 9.33 -7.55
C ARG A 97 5.39 9.86 -8.78
N LEU A 98 4.05 9.77 -8.80
CA LEU A 98 3.20 10.29 -9.85
C LEU A 98 1.79 10.61 -9.30
N THR A 99 1.30 11.79 -9.59
CA THR A 99 -0.12 12.17 -9.43
C THR A 99 -0.80 12.17 -10.79
N ILE A 100 -1.92 11.48 -10.92
CA ILE A 100 -2.79 11.56 -12.11
C ILE A 100 -4.21 11.94 -11.68
N TYR A 101 -4.96 12.55 -12.59
CA TYR A 101 -6.36 12.88 -12.37
C TYR A 101 -7.25 11.97 -13.20
N VAL A 102 -8.30 11.43 -12.60
CA VAL A 102 -9.21 10.50 -13.29
C VAL A 102 -10.67 10.90 -13.08
N CYS A 103 -11.44 10.90 -14.15
CA CYS A 103 -12.89 11.02 -14.08
C CYS A 103 -13.53 9.69 -14.47
N GLN A 104 -14.35 9.13 -13.61
CA GLN A 104 -15.10 7.92 -13.91
C GLN A 104 -16.22 8.24 -14.91
N GLN A 105 -16.24 7.56 -16.04
CA GLN A 105 -17.31 7.67 -17.03
C GLN A 105 -18.58 7.04 -16.45
N GLN A 106 -19.41 7.84 -15.79
CA GLN A 106 -20.72 7.39 -15.30
C GLN A 106 -21.65 7.12 -16.48
N SER A 107 -22.38 6.00 -16.46
CA SER A 107 -23.53 5.83 -17.34
C SER A 107 -24.51 6.96 -17.02
N ARG A 108 -24.99 7.67 -18.06
CA ARG A 108 -25.88 8.84 -17.98
C ARG A 108 -27.16 8.68 -17.11
N SER A 109 -27.41 7.51 -16.54
CA SER A 109 -28.52 7.21 -15.63
C SER A 109 -28.42 7.80 -14.22
N GLN A 110 -27.26 8.33 -13.78
CA GLN A 110 -27.13 9.07 -12.50
C GLN A 110 -26.86 10.57 -12.66
N ALA A 111 -27.09 11.13 -13.86
CA ALA A 111 -26.99 12.56 -14.12
C ALA A 111 -28.24 13.32 -13.62
N THR A 112 -28.42 13.46 -12.31
CA THR A 112 -29.50 14.28 -11.72
C THR A 112 -29.02 15.53 -10.99
N LYS A 113 -27.77 15.96 -11.18
CA LYS A 113 -27.35 17.30 -10.74
C LYS A 113 -27.20 18.27 -11.92
N PRO A 114 -28.08 19.27 -12.08
CA PRO A 114 -27.90 20.31 -13.08
C PRO A 114 -26.69 21.16 -12.67
N GLY A 115 -25.63 21.13 -13.49
CA GLY A 115 -24.36 21.82 -13.23
C GLY A 115 -23.15 20.90 -12.94
N GLY A 116 -23.33 19.57 -12.95
CA GLY A 116 -22.24 18.62 -12.71
C GLY A 116 -21.33 18.43 -13.92
N GLY A 117 -20.25 19.20 -14.00
CA GLY A 117 -19.11 18.87 -14.86
C GLY A 117 -18.43 17.56 -14.43
N ASP A 118 -17.60 17.02 -15.31
CA ASP A 118 -16.79 15.83 -15.01
C ASP A 118 -15.93 16.05 -13.76
N VAL A 119 -16.17 15.24 -12.72
CA VAL A 119 -15.44 15.34 -11.43
C VAL A 119 -14.19 14.46 -11.50
N TYR A 120 -13.04 15.12 -11.48
CA TYR A 120 -11.74 14.46 -11.45
C TYR A 120 -11.29 14.18 -10.03
N HIS A 121 -10.81 12.96 -9.79
CA HIS A 121 -10.21 12.51 -8.55
C HIS A 121 -8.70 12.36 -8.75
N ALA A 122 -7.91 12.77 -7.75
CA ALA A 122 -6.47 12.54 -7.77
C ALA A 122 -6.17 11.09 -7.37
N LEU A 123 -5.42 10.38 -8.22
CA LEU A 123 -4.77 9.12 -7.88
C LEU A 123 -3.28 9.39 -7.65
N TYR A 124 -2.82 9.02 -6.46
CA TYR A 124 -1.45 9.13 -6.03
C TYR A 124 -0.78 7.77 -6.15
N LEU A 125 0.15 7.64 -7.07
CA LEU A 125 0.95 6.42 -7.25
C LEU A 125 2.24 6.56 -6.45
N GLU A 126 2.44 5.64 -5.54
CA GLU A 126 3.67 5.46 -4.76
C GLU A 126 4.77 4.86 -5.64
N GLU A 127 4.39 4.02 -6.62
CA GLU A 127 5.25 3.42 -7.61
C GLU A 127 4.70 3.62 -9.03
N ARG A 128 5.57 3.90 -9.99
CA ARG A 128 5.16 4.03 -11.40
C ARG A 128 5.03 2.65 -12.05
N THR A 129 4.16 1.81 -11.50
CA THR A 129 3.92 0.43 -11.95
C THR A 129 2.44 0.22 -12.29
N LEU A 130 2.15 -0.79 -13.10
CA LEU A 130 0.80 -1.21 -13.44
C LEU A 130 0.06 -1.75 -12.20
N THR A 131 0.78 -2.41 -11.29
CA THR A 131 0.21 -2.94 -10.04
C THR A 131 -0.34 -1.81 -9.17
N ASP A 132 0.46 -0.79 -8.88
CA ASP A 132 0.00 0.35 -8.06
C ASP A 132 -1.14 1.10 -8.76
N LEU A 133 -1.04 1.32 -10.08
CA LEU A 133 -2.14 1.89 -10.85
C LEU A 133 -3.44 1.06 -10.71
N SER A 134 -3.34 -0.26 -10.82
CA SER A 134 -4.48 -1.19 -10.69
C SER A 134 -5.10 -1.10 -9.31
N GLU A 135 -4.30 -1.06 -8.25
CA GLU A 135 -4.78 -0.92 -6.87
C GLU A 135 -5.53 0.41 -6.67
N LYS A 136 -4.93 1.53 -7.11
CA LYS A 136 -5.57 2.86 -6.98
C LYS A 136 -6.87 2.95 -7.80
N VAL A 137 -6.91 2.32 -8.98
CA VAL A 137 -8.13 2.26 -9.81
C VAL A 137 -9.18 1.33 -9.22
N ALA A 138 -8.80 0.16 -8.69
CA ALA A 138 -9.72 -0.77 -8.06
C ALA A 138 -10.45 -0.13 -6.87
N MET A 139 -9.72 0.63 -6.04
CA MET A 139 -10.31 1.42 -4.96
C MET A 139 -11.33 2.44 -5.46
N LEU A 140 -11.05 3.12 -6.59
CA LEU A 140 -11.98 4.09 -7.17
C LEU A 140 -13.28 3.45 -7.66
N PHE A 141 -13.22 2.22 -8.18
CA PHE A 141 -14.41 1.46 -8.60
C PHE A 141 -15.05 0.64 -7.47
N ASN A 142 -14.47 0.67 -6.26
CA ASN A 142 -14.88 -0.16 -5.12
C ASN A 142 -14.91 -1.67 -5.46
N ILE A 143 -13.86 -2.13 -6.16
CA ILE A 143 -13.62 -3.53 -6.53
C ILE A 143 -12.26 -4.00 -5.99
N THR A 144 -11.99 -5.30 -6.02
CA THR A 144 -10.66 -5.80 -5.68
C THR A 144 -9.71 -5.73 -6.88
N PRO A 145 -8.39 -5.50 -6.69
CA PRO A 145 -7.44 -5.44 -7.80
C PRO A 145 -7.41 -6.71 -8.66
N GLN A 146 -7.72 -7.87 -8.08
CA GLN A 146 -7.81 -9.16 -8.78
C GLN A 146 -8.99 -9.23 -9.76
N GLN A 147 -10.00 -8.38 -9.58
CA GLN A 147 -11.11 -8.27 -10.52
C GLN A 147 -10.74 -7.43 -11.73
N ILE A 148 -9.61 -6.70 -11.73
CA ILE A 148 -9.14 -5.97 -12.91
C ILE A 148 -8.28 -6.93 -13.75
N THR A 149 -8.80 -7.35 -14.90
CA THR A 149 -8.10 -8.28 -15.79
C THR A 149 -7.02 -7.54 -16.58
N HIS A 150 -7.37 -6.40 -17.18
CA HIS A 150 -6.44 -5.58 -17.96
C HIS A 150 -6.76 -4.09 -17.84
N ILE A 151 -5.71 -3.27 -18.00
CA ILE A 151 -5.85 -1.83 -18.17
C ILE A 151 -5.37 -1.47 -19.57
N TYR A 152 -6.21 -0.76 -20.31
CA TYR A 152 -5.92 -0.29 -21.66
C TYR A 152 -5.86 1.24 -21.69
N ARG A 153 -5.04 1.78 -22.58
CA ARG A 153 -5.07 3.18 -22.98
C ARG A 153 -5.69 3.29 -24.38
N GLN A 154 -6.78 4.04 -24.50
CA GLN A 154 -7.44 4.29 -25.77
C GLN A 154 -6.78 5.48 -26.47
N LYS A 155 -6.41 5.32 -27.74
CA LYS A 155 -6.00 6.45 -28.60
C LYS A 155 -7.21 7.12 -29.23
N SER A 156 -7.04 8.33 -29.77
CA SER A 156 -8.09 9.06 -30.50
C SER A 156 -8.66 8.29 -31.70
N THR A 157 -7.91 7.32 -32.23
CA THR A 157 -8.35 6.40 -33.29
C THR A 157 -9.31 5.30 -32.80
N GLY A 158 -9.53 5.18 -31.50
CA GLY A 158 -10.33 4.12 -30.88
C GLY A 158 -9.55 2.84 -30.56
N ILE A 159 -8.26 2.76 -30.91
CA ILE A 159 -7.43 1.58 -30.64
C ILE A 159 -7.10 1.49 -29.15
N HIS A 160 -7.32 0.32 -28.56
CA HIS A 160 -6.92 -0.02 -27.18
C HIS A 160 -5.50 -0.56 -27.15
N ILE A 161 -4.64 0.07 -26.34
CA ILE A 161 -3.25 -0.33 -26.12
C ILE A 161 -3.12 -0.85 -24.70
N LEU A 162 -2.62 -2.08 -24.53
CA LEU A 162 -2.41 -2.63 -23.19
C LEU A 162 -1.37 -1.78 -22.43
N VAL A 163 -1.71 -1.38 -21.21
CA VAL A 163 -0.82 -0.60 -20.34
C VAL A 163 0.16 -1.55 -19.66
N SER A 164 1.45 -1.22 -19.73
CA SER A 164 2.53 -1.91 -19.03
C SER A 164 3.23 -0.95 -18.06
N ASP A 165 4.08 -1.48 -17.16
CA ASP A 165 4.90 -0.67 -16.26
C ASP A 165 5.68 0.42 -17.00
N GLN A 166 6.29 0.07 -18.13
CA GLN A 166 7.02 1.03 -18.95
C GLN A 166 6.12 2.15 -19.48
N MET A 167 4.84 1.87 -19.78
CA MET A 167 3.88 2.90 -20.17
C MET A 167 3.51 3.80 -18.98
N VAL A 168 3.28 3.23 -17.79
CA VAL A 168 2.97 4.01 -16.56
C VAL A 168 4.14 4.93 -16.19
N GLN A 169 5.38 4.46 -16.33
CA GLN A 169 6.57 5.29 -16.10
C GLN A 169 6.63 6.54 -17.00
N ASN A 170 6.06 6.45 -18.20
CA ASN A 170 6.00 7.53 -19.18
C ASN A 170 4.81 8.48 -18.98
N PHE A 171 3.92 8.23 -18.01
CA PHE A 171 2.89 9.20 -17.65
C PHE A 171 3.54 10.45 -17.06
N ARG A 172 2.99 11.62 -17.42
CA ARG A 172 3.45 12.91 -16.91
C ARG A 172 2.69 13.23 -15.63
N GLU A 173 3.31 14.02 -14.76
CA GLU A 173 2.64 14.55 -13.57
C GLU A 173 1.37 15.30 -13.98
N GLU A 174 0.29 15.14 -13.22
CA GLU A 174 -0.99 15.82 -13.39
C GLU A 174 -1.71 15.50 -14.72
N THR A 175 -1.34 14.40 -15.39
CA THR A 175 -2.12 13.93 -16.56
C THR A 175 -3.52 13.51 -16.16
N SER A 176 -4.49 13.86 -17.01
CA SER A 176 -5.91 13.57 -16.80
C SER A 176 -6.39 12.45 -17.74
N PHE A 177 -7.18 11.53 -17.22
CA PHE A 177 -7.82 10.45 -18.00
C PHE A 177 -9.31 10.37 -17.69
N ILE A 178 -10.10 10.04 -18.70
CA ILE A 178 -11.46 9.54 -18.48
C ILE A 178 -11.38 8.02 -18.41
N ILE A 179 -11.86 7.43 -17.32
CA ILE A 179 -11.77 5.98 -17.11
C ILE A 179 -13.14 5.33 -17.27
N SER A 180 -13.18 4.21 -17.98
CA SER A 180 -14.38 3.38 -18.11
C SER A 180 -14.07 1.93 -17.83
N SER A 181 -15.00 1.23 -17.18
CA SER A 181 -14.91 -0.22 -16.94
C SER A 181 -15.79 -0.97 -17.94
N VAL A 182 -15.24 -1.99 -18.57
CA VAL A 182 -15.96 -2.93 -19.43
C VAL A 182 -15.89 -4.30 -18.77
N ARG A 183 -17.03 -4.87 -18.41
CA ARG A 183 -17.09 -6.23 -17.85
C ARG A 183 -16.68 -7.22 -18.94
N ASP A 184 -15.79 -8.14 -18.61
CA ASP A 184 -15.43 -9.23 -19.50
C ASP A 184 -16.60 -10.22 -19.60
N GLU A 185 -16.91 -10.71 -20.80
CA GLU A 185 -18.02 -11.65 -21.00
C GLU A 185 -17.61 -13.08 -20.61
N ASN A 186 -16.31 -13.39 -20.65
CA ASN A 186 -15.78 -14.72 -20.39
C ASN A 186 -15.28 -14.90 -18.95
N THR A 187 -15.07 -13.80 -18.22
CA THR A 187 -14.61 -13.79 -16.83
C THR A 187 -15.46 -12.84 -16.01
N GLU A 188 -15.64 -13.07 -14.71
CA GLU A 188 -16.28 -12.08 -13.80
C GLU A 188 -15.39 -10.83 -13.56
N GLY A 189 -14.36 -10.62 -14.38
CA GLY A 189 -13.42 -9.53 -14.30
C GLY A 189 -13.85 -8.29 -15.10
N PHE A 190 -13.11 -7.21 -14.90
CA PHE A 190 -13.29 -5.92 -15.53
C PHE A 190 -12.03 -5.52 -16.30
N ASN A 191 -12.23 -5.03 -17.51
CA ASN A 191 -11.22 -4.35 -18.29
C ASN A 191 -11.39 -2.84 -18.10
N ILE A 192 -10.33 -2.16 -17.67
CA ILE A 192 -10.34 -0.71 -17.49
C ILE A 192 -9.78 -0.05 -18.74
N VAL A 193 -10.38 1.04 -19.19
CA VAL A 193 -9.93 1.83 -20.33
C VAL A 193 -9.69 3.27 -19.91
N LEU A 194 -8.46 3.75 -20.08
CA LEU A 194 -8.00 5.13 -19.88
C LEU A 194 -8.08 5.88 -21.22
N LYS A 195 -8.88 6.94 -21.29
CA LYS A 195 -9.10 7.77 -22.49
C LYS A 195 -8.44 9.13 -22.32
#